data_AF-A0A645C1A0-F1
#
_entry.id   AF-A0A645C1A0-F1
#
_cell.length_a   1.000
_cell.length_b   1.000
_cell.length_c   1.000
_cell.angle_alpha   90.00
_cell.angle_beta   90.00
_cell.angle_gamma   90.00
#
_symmetry.space_group_name_H-M   'P 1'
#
loop_
_entity.id
_entity.type
_entity.pdbx_description
1 polymer ?
#
loop_
_entity_poly.entity_id
_entity_poly.type
_entity_poly.pdbx_seq_one_letter_code
_entity_poly.pdbx_strand_id
1 'polypeptide(L)'
;MGLNYGKRYCEKIIPSVVEGRSYHVICDDVNWGDGGGKREKVIYLKVERYGKIQRYTSHIMPEDLNAVMEAMSEIKEKVGIK
;
A
#
# COMPACT_ATOMS: atom_id res chain seq x y z
N MET A 1 -2.29 11.53 -16.18
CA MET A 1 -3.56 10.99 -15.65
C MET A 1 -3.30 10.45 -14.25
N GLY A 2 -4.05 10.91 -13.25
CA GLY A 2 -3.81 10.54 -11.85
C GLY A 2 -4.68 9.38 -11.41
N LEU A 3 -4.11 8.46 -10.62
CA LEU A 3 -4.87 7.40 -9.95
C LEU A 3 -5.91 8.02 -9.01
N ASN A 4 -7.18 7.64 -9.14
CA ASN A 4 -8.24 8.08 -8.24
C ASN A 4 -8.58 6.94 -7.27
N TYR A 5 -8.12 7.09 -6.02
CA TYR A 5 -8.38 6.15 -4.93
C TYR A 5 -9.81 6.32 -4.43
N GLY A 6 -10.55 5.21 -4.36
CA GLY A 6 -11.93 5.16 -3.88
C GLY A 6 -12.02 4.68 -2.45
N LYS A 7 -12.88 3.69 -2.23
CA LYS A 7 -13.08 3.09 -0.92
C LYS A 7 -11.81 2.37 -0.46
N ARG A 8 -11.39 2.65 0.78
CA ARG A 8 -10.37 1.88 1.49
C ARG A 8 -10.98 0.66 2.16
N TYR A 9 -10.35 -0.50 1.97
CA TYR A 9 -10.76 -1.76 2.59
C TYR A 9 -9.92 -2.10 3.81
N CYS A 10 -8.61 -1.88 3.72
CA CYS A 10 -7.70 -2.20 4.80
C CYS A 10 -6.40 -1.38 4.69
N GLU A 11 -5.77 -1.14 5.83
CA GLU A 11 -4.44 -0.54 5.94
C GLU A 11 -3.71 -1.22 7.10
N LYS A 12 -2.44 -1.55 6.89
CA LYS A 12 -1.50 -1.97 7.93
C LYS A 12 -0.28 -1.05 7.89
N ILE A 13 0.16 -0.62 9.06
CA ILE A 13 1.34 0.23 9.23
C ILE A 13 2.44 -0.63 9.84
N ILE A 14 3.60 -0.66 9.19
CA ILE A 14 4.77 -1.43 9.60
C ILE A 14 5.90 -0.46 9.91
N PRO A 15 6.43 -0.44 11.14
CA PRO A 15 7.62 0.34 11.44
C PRO A 15 8.83 -0.24 10.68
N SER A 16 9.67 0.63 10.13
CA SER A 16 10.93 0.23 9.51
C SER A 16 12.03 0.10 10.56
N VAL A 17 13.08 -0.67 10.25
CA VAL A 17 14.36 -0.59 10.97
C VAL A 17 14.99 0.80 10.95
N VAL A 18 14.62 1.65 9.98
CA VAL A 18 15.07 3.05 9.92
C VAL A 18 14.16 3.92 10.80
N GLU A 19 14.75 4.61 11.77
CA GLU A 19 14.01 5.49 12.67
C GLU A 19 13.22 6.56 11.90
N GLY A 20 11.99 6.82 12.36
CA GLY A 20 11.09 7.80 11.73
C GLY A 20 10.54 7.36 10.38
N ARG A 21 10.74 6.10 9.96
CA ARG A 21 10.18 5.54 8.73
C ARG A 21 9.17 4.44 9.03
N SER A 22 8.05 4.46 8.30
CA SER A 22 7.06 3.37 8.31
C SER A 22 6.54 3.08 6.90
N TYR A 23 5.99 1.88 6.73
CA TYR A 23 5.35 1.43 5.51
C TYR A 23 3.87 1.25 5.75
N HIS A 24 3.06 1.85 4.88
CA HIS A 24 1.61 1.72 4.89
C HIS A 24 1.24 0.78 3.76
N VAL A 25 0.88 -0.46 4.08
CA VAL A 25 0.33 -1.42 3.13
C VAL A 25 -1.17 -1.21 3.09
N ILE A 26 -1.70 -0.76 1.95
CA ILE A 26 -3.07 -0.27 1.80
C ILE A 26 -3.78 -1.07 0.71
N CYS A 27 -5.06 -1.36 0.91
CA CYS A 27 -5.95 -1.91 -0.11
C CYS A 27 -7.10 -0.93 -0.38
N ASP A 28 -7.14 -0.38 -1.59
CA ASP A 28 -8.16 0.59 -2.05
C ASP A 28 -8.78 0.15 -3.40
N ASP A 29 -9.98 0.65 -3.70
CA ASP A 29 -10.53 0.62 -5.07
C ASP A 29 -9.90 1.71 -5.93
N VAL A 30 -9.06 1.34 -6.89
CA VAL A 30 -8.41 2.26 -7.81
C VAL A 30 -9.19 2.33 -9.11
N ASN A 31 -9.49 3.56 -9.55
CA ASN A 31 -9.85 3.82 -10.94
C ASN A 31 -8.59 4.29 -11.66
N TRP A 32 -8.17 3.53 -12.67
CA TRP A 32 -6.97 3.81 -13.46
C TRP A 32 -7.11 5.03 -14.38
N GLY A 33 -8.34 5.53 -14.57
CA GLY A 33 -8.60 6.69 -15.43
C GLY A 33 -8.35 6.40 -16.92
N ASP A 34 -8.36 5.13 -17.31
CA ASP A 34 -8.19 4.63 -18.68
C ASP A 34 -9.46 4.75 -19.54
N GLY A 35 -10.51 5.39 -19.02
CA GLY A 35 -11.80 5.55 -19.70
C GLY A 35 -12.72 4.33 -19.60
N GLY A 36 -12.26 3.22 -19.03
CA GLY A 36 -13.06 1.99 -18.90
C GLY A 36 -14.08 2.00 -17.76
N GLY A 37 -13.99 2.98 -16.84
CA GLY A 37 -14.88 3.11 -15.68
C GLY A 37 -14.77 1.97 -14.65
N LYS A 38 -13.93 0.96 -14.92
CA LYS A 38 -13.70 -0.18 -14.04
C LYS A 38 -12.85 0.26 -12.85
N ARG A 39 -13.29 -0.13 -11.66
CA ARG A 39 -12.52 0.01 -10.43
C ARG A 39 -11.92 -1.33 -10.09
N GLU A 40 -10.62 -1.33 -9.83
CA GLU A 40 -9.89 -2.53 -9.42
C GLU A 40 -9.47 -2.40 -7.97
N LYS A 41 -9.59 -3.49 -7.24
CA LYS A 41 -9.13 -3.55 -5.86
C LYS A 41 -7.63 -3.83 -5.86
N VAL A 42 -6.84 -2.86 -5.39
CA VAL A 42 -5.37 -2.89 -5.50
C VAL A 42 -4.74 -2.78 -4.12
N ILE A 43 -3.76 -3.65 -3.85
CA ILE A 43 -2.87 -3.53 -2.70
C ILE A 43 -1.63 -2.75 -3.13
N TYR A 44 -1.26 -1.72 -2.38
CA TYR A 44 -0.09 -0.90 -2.67
C TYR A 44 0.57 -0.37 -1.40
N LEU A 45 1.80 0.11 -1.53
CA LEU A 45 2.62 0.59 -0.43
C LEU A 45 2.72 2.12 -0.49
N LYS A 46 2.63 2.80 0.66
CA LYS A 46 3.15 4.16 0.85
C LYS A 46 4.24 4.14 1.91
N VAL A 47 5.22 5.02 1.79
CA VAL A 47 6.28 5.16 2.80
C VAL A 47 6.08 6.48 3.53
N GLU A 48 5.96 6.43 4.85
CA GLU A 48 6.05 7.62 5.69
C GLU A 48 7.50 7.81 6.13
N ARG A 49 7.98 9.05 6.07
CA ARG A 49 9.25 9.46 6.68
C ARG A 49 9.03 10.75 7.46
N TYR A 50 9.28 10.72 8.76
CA TYR A 50 9.15 11.85 9.68
C TYR A 50 7.80 12.58 9.56
N GLY A 51 6.69 11.83 9.60
CA GLY A 51 5.34 12.40 9.51
C GLY A 51 4.90 12.82 8.10
N LYS A 52 5.73 12.57 7.07
CA LYS A 52 5.41 12.92 5.67
C LYS A 52 5.27 11.67 4.83
N ILE A 53 4.10 11.48 4.23
CA ILE A 53 3.86 10.44 3.23
C ILE A 53 4.62 10.79 1.95
N GLN A 54 5.63 9.99 1.64
CA GLN A 54 6.34 10.07 0.39
C GLN A 54 5.75 9.06 -0.61
N ARG A 55 5.42 9.56 -1.81
CA ARG A 55 4.89 8.77 -2.94
C ARG A 55 6.00 8.17 -3.81
N TYR A 56 7.24 8.07 -3.32
CA TYR A 56 8.34 7.49 -4.11
C TYR A 56 8.07 6.00 -4.39
N THR A 57 8.63 5.53 -5.50
CA THR A 57 8.62 4.11 -5.88
C THR A 57 9.20 3.23 -4.76
N SER A 58 8.61 2.05 -4.67
CA SER A 58 8.64 1.00 -3.64
C SER A 58 10.02 0.48 -3.20
N HIS A 59 10.91 1.32 -2.69
CA HIS A 59 12.16 0.85 -2.10
C HIS A 59 11.89 0.40 -0.66
N ILE A 60 11.84 -0.91 -0.42
CA ILE A 60 11.72 -1.50 0.92
C ILE A 60 13.13 -1.86 1.41
N MET A 61 13.45 -1.62 2.68
CA MET A 61 14.73 -2.11 3.22
C MET A 61 14.72 -3.64 3.20
N PRO A 62 15.83 -4.31 2.86
CA PRO A 62 15.90 -5.78 2.86
C PRO A 62 15.40 -6.41 4.17
N GLU A 63 15.72 -5.79 5.30
CA GLU A 63 15.33 -6.23 6.65
C GLU A 63 13.81 -6.11 6.90
N ASP A 64 13.16 -5.15 6.26
CA ASP A 64 11.73 -4.91 6.40
C ASP A 64 10.89 -5.72 5.40
N LEU A 65 11.52 -6.32 4.38
CA LEU A 65 10.83 -6.95 3.25
C LEU A 65 9.87 -8.05 3.69
N ASN A 66 10.30 -8.93 4.61
CA ASN A 66 9.47 -10.03 5.08
C ASN A 66 8.21 -9.52 5.79
N ALA A 67 8.34 -8.53 6.67
CA ALA A 67 7.21 -7.94 7.37
C ALA A 67 6.23 -7.27 6.40
N VAL A 68 6.74 -6.54 5.40
CA VAL A 68 5.90 -5.92 4.36
C VAL A 68 5.16 -6.97 3.54
N MET A 69 5.83 -8.06 3.13
CA MET A 69 5.22 -9.14 2.36
C MET A 69 4.17 -9.90 3.18
N GLU A 70 4.42 -10.15 4.46
CA GLU A 70 3.46 -10.76 5.38
C GLU A 70 2.20 -9.91 5.48
N ALA A 71 2.34 -8.60 5.70
CA ALA A 71 1.20 -7.68 5.76
C ALA A 71 0.42 -7.62 4.44
N MET A 72 1.09 -7.69 3.28
CA MET A 72 0.41 -7.80 1.99
C MET A 72 -0.40 -9.09 1.89
N SER A 73 0.14 -10.21 2.36
CA SER A 73 -0.57 -11.50 2.38
C SER A 73 -1.79 -11.48 3.29
N GLU A 74 -1.65 -10.96 4.52
CA GLU A 74 -2.77 -10.85 5.46
C GLU A 74 -3.88 -9.93 4.92
N ILE A 75 -3.52 -8.83 4.26
CA ILE A 75 -4.49 -7.96 3.59
C ILE A 75 -5.17 -8.68 2.43
N LYS A 76 -4.41 -9.44 1.62
CA LYS A 76 -4.95 -10.25 0.52
C LYS A 76 -6.03 -11.21 1.03
N GLU A 77 -5.73 -11.95 2.11
CA GLU A 77 -6.65 -12.89 2.74
C GLU A 77 -7.88 -12.18 3.33
N LYS A 78 -7.67 -11.14 4.13
CA LYS A 78 -8.75 -10.39 4.80
C LYS A 78 -9.74 -9.78 3.82
N VAL A 79 -9.25 -9.31 2.67
CA VAL A 79 -10.06 -8.62 1.68
C VAL A 79 -10.61 -9.57 0.60
N GLY A 80 -10.21 -10.86 0.64
CA GLY A 80 -10.72 -11.91 -0.23
C GLY A 80 -10.27 -11.79 -1.69
N ILE A 81 -9.08 -11.22 -1.95
CA ILE A 81 -8.51 -11.15 -3.29
C ILE A 81 -7.87 -12.51 -3.59
N LYS A 82 -8.35 -13.23 -4.61
CA LYS A 82 -7.81 -14.54 -5.01
C LYS A 82 -6.68 -14.37 -6.01
#